data_AF-A0A084EEZ8-F1
#
_entry.id   AF-A0A084EEZ8-F1
#
_cell.length_a   1.000
_cell.length_b   1.000
_cell.length_c   1.000
_cell.angle_alpha   90.00
_cell.angle_beta   90.00
_cell.angle_gamma   90.00
#
_symmetry.space_group_name_H-M   'P 1'
#
loop_
_entity.id
_entity.type
_entity.pdbx_description
1 polymer ?
#
loop_
_entity_poly.entity_id
_entity_poly.type
_entity_poly.pdbx_seq_one_letter_code
_entity_poly.pdbx_strand_id
1 'polypeptide(L)'
;MADNINEVRLDKWLWAARFYKTRSIAKAMIEGGKVHYNGQRAKTSKIVEVGATIKLRQGNDEKEVVVTVLSDQRRGAPEAQLLYQETEKSIQEREKIAFARKANALSMPHPDRRPNKKERRDLIKFKYQENDL
;
A
#
# COMPACT_ATOMS: atom_id res chain seq x y z
N MET A 1 -8.50 -32.55 -16.81
CA MET A 1 -7.01 -32.55 -16.77
C MET A 1 -6.55 -31.10 -16.63
N ALA A 2 -5.84 -30.64 -15.61
CA ALA A 2 -5.41 -31.21 -14.35
C ALA A 2 -5.68 -30.13 -13.29
N ASP A 3 -6.36 -30.50 -12.21
CA ASP A 3 -6.49 -29.66 -11.01
C ASP A 3 -5.11 -29.53 -10.36
N ASN A 4 -4.31 -28.60 -10.85
CA ASN A 4 -3.28 -27.99 -10.02
C ASN A 4 -3.95 -26.85 -9.27
N ILE A 5 -4.68 -27.20 -8.21
CA ILE A 5 -4.99 -26.25 -7.15
C ILE A 5 -3.65 -25.96 -6.48
N ASN A 6 -2.86 -25.07 -7.09
CA ASN A 6 -1.66 -24.56 -6.50
C ASN A 6 -2.09 -23.72 -5.31
N GLU A 7 -2.07 -24.34 -4.13
CA GLU A 7 -2.31 -23.65 -2.87
C GLU A 7 -1.18 -22.62 -2.65
N VAL A 8 -1.44 -21.36 -3.04
CA VAL A 8 -0.48 -20.27 -2.84
C VAL A 8 -0.85 -19.50 -1.58
N ARG A 9 0.10 -19.43 -0.64
CA ARG A 9 -0.02 -18.59 0.55
C ARG A 9 -0.03 -17.11 0.18
N LEU A 10 -0.80 -16.31 0.92
CA LEU A 10 -0.94 -14.87 0.73
C LEU A 10 0.39 -14.14 0.70
N ASP A 11 1.31 -14.46 1.62
CA ASP A 11 2.63 -13.84 1.66
C ASP A 11 3.47 -14.14 0.41
N LYS A 12 3.35 -15.35 -0.14
CA LYS A 12 4.02 -15.77 -1.38
C LYS A 12 3.38 -15.14 -2.61
N TRP A 13 2.05 -15.10 -2.66
CA TRP A 13 1.31 -14.50 -3.76
C TRP A 13 1.55 -12.99 -3.88
N LEU A 14 1.52 -12.24 -2.77
CA LEU A 14 1.83 -10.80 -2.76
C LEU A 14 3.24 -10.49 -3.26
N TRP A 15 4.19 -11.39 -2.99
CA TRP A 15 5.54 -11.31 -3.52
C TRP A 15 5.60 -11.68 -5.01
N ALA A 16 4.87 -12.70 -5.47
CA ALA A 16 4.80 -13.08 -6.87
C ALA A 16 4.18 -11.96 -7.73
N ALA A 17 3.10 -11.35 -7.25
CA ALA A 17 2.42 -10.18 -7.83
C ALA A 17 3.19 -8.85 -7.70
N ARG A 18 4.42 -8.90 -7.13
CA ARG A 18 5.34 -7.76 -7.00
C ARG A 18 4.83 -6.59 -6.15
N PHE A 19 3.81 -6.77 -5.32
CA PHE A 19 3.37 -5.74 -4.37
C PHE A 19 4.45 -5.40 -3.35
N TYR A 20 5.22 -6.40 -2.93
CA TYR A 20 6.34 -6.25 -2.00
C TYR A 20 7.63 -6.81 -2.59
N LYS A 21 8.78 -6.18 -2.30
CA LYS A 21 10.09 -6.55 -2.85
C LYS A 21 10.53 -7.96 -2.41
N THR A 22 10.26 -8.31 -1.16
CA THR A 22 10.60 -9.61 -0.56
C THR A 22 9.40 -10.22 0.14
N ARG A 23 9.41 -11.54 0.30
CA ARG A 23 8.38 -12.26 1.06
C ARG A 23 8.37 -11.87 2.55
N SER A 24 9.52 -11.51 3.12
CA SER A 24 9.62 -11.00 4.50
C SER A 24 8.89 -9.67 4.68
N ILE A 25 8.96 -8.75 3.71
CA ILE A 25 8.16 -7.51 3.74
C ILE A 25 6.67 -7.84 3.64
N ALA A 26 6.27 -8.76 2.77
CA ALA A 26 4.88 -9.18 2.66
C ALA A 26 4.33 -9.71 4.00
N LYS A 27 5.09 -10.57 4.69
CA LYS A 27 4.73 -11.06 6.04
C LYS A 27 4.53 -9.92 7.03
N ALA A 28 5.49 -9.01 7.13
CA ALA A 28 5.42 -7.87 8.05
C ALA A 28 4.20 -6.98 7.76
N MET A 29 3.85 -6.77 6.48
CA MET A 29 2.68 -5.98 6.09
C MET A 29 1.35 -6.67 6.44
N ILE A 30 1.28 -8.00 6.31
CA ILE A 30 0.12 -8.79 6.74
C ILE A 30 -0.03 -8.73 8.26
N GLU A 31 1.04 -9.05 9.01
CA GLU A 31 1.05 -9.07 10.47
C GLU A 31 0.75 -7.69 11.07
N GLY A 32 1.30 -6.63 10.47
CA GLY A 32 1.02 -5.24 10.82
C GLY A 32 -0.38 -4.74 10.45
N GLY A 33 -1.25 -5.59 9.90
CA GLY A 33 -2.64 -5.25 9.56
C GLY A 33 -2.74 -4.27 8.39
N LYS A 34 -1.72 -4.20 7.52
CA LYS A 34 -1.71 -3.38 6.31
C LYS A 34 -2.18 -4.13 5.07
N VAL A 35 -2.51 -5.41 5.22
CA VAL A 35 -3.13 -6.25 4.19
C VAL A 35 -4.40 -6.85 4.78
N HIS A 36 -5.51 -6.69 4.06
CA HIS A 36 -6.80 -7.31 4.35
C HIS A 36 -7.17 -8.26 3.21
N TYR A 37 -7.79 -9.37 3.55
CA TYR A 37 -8.31 -10.38 2.64
C TYR A 37 -9.82 -10.44 2.84
N ASN A 38 -10.59 -10.20 1.78
CA ASN A 38 -12.05 -10.08 1.82
C ASN A 38 -12.54 -9.16 2.95
N GLY A 39 -11.90 -8.00 3.10
CA GLY A 39 -12.24 -6.99 4.09
C GLY A 39 -11.78 -7.28 5.53
N GLN A 40 -11.12 -8.40 5.80
CA GLN A 40 -10.70 -8.79 7.15
C GLN A 40 -9.17 -8.94 7.26
N ARG A 41 -8.63 -8.84 8.49
CA ARG A 41 -7.22 -9.15 8.73
C ARG A 41 -6.96 -10.62 8.44
N ALA A 42 -5.85 -10.91 7.75
CA ALA A 42 -5.47 -12.26 7.38
C ALA A 42 -4.19 -12.72 8.10
N LYS A 43 -4.00 -14.03 8.18
CA LYS A 43 -2.71 -14.64 8.56
C LYS A 43 -1.80 -14.74 7.34
N THR A 44 -0.49 -14.73 7.56
CA THR A 44 0.51 -14.92 6.49
C THR A 44 0.37 -16.25 5.76
N SER A 45 -0.22 -17.26 6.41
CA SER A 45 -0.47 -18.59 5.86
C SER A 45 -1.81 -18.75 5.14
N LYS A 46 -2.65 -17.70 5.04
CA LYS A 46 -3.93 -17.78 4.32
C LYS A 46 -3.67 -18.23 2.88
N ILE A 47 -4.39 -19.26 2.42
CA ILE A 47 -4.38 -19.67 1.02
C ILE A 47 -5.22 -18.70 0.21
N VAL A 48 -4.67 -18.24 -0.91
CA VAL A 48 -5.31 -17.29 -1.82
C VAL A 48 -6.24 -18.03 -2.77
N GLU A 49 -7.44 -17.47 -2.97
CA GLU A 49 -8.42 -17.94 -3.93
C GLU A 49 -8.56 -16.94 -5.07
N VAL A 50 -8.85 -17.44 -6.28
CA VAL A 50 -9.26 -16.58 -7.41
C VAL A 50 -10.60 -15.91 -7.06
N GLY A 51 -10.74 -14.64 -7.42
CA GLY A 51 -11.90 -13.81 -7.09
C GLY A 51 -11.85 -13.17 -5.69
N ALA A 52 -10.88 -13.56 -4.84
CA ALA A 52 -10.70 -12.91 -3.56
C ALA A 52 -10.28 -11.44 -3.73
N THR A 53 -10.79 -10.60 -2.84
CA THR A 53 -10.43 -9.17 -2.79
C THR A 53 -9.32 -8.97 -1.77
N ILE A 54 -8.20 -8.39 -2.19
CA ILE A 54 -7.07 -8.06 -1.34
C ILE A 54 -6.91 -6.55 -1.31
N LYS A 55 -7.01 -5.99 -0.12
CA LYS A 55 -6.76 -4.57 0.14
C LYS A 55 -5.41 -4.41 0.83
N LEU A 56 -4.49 -3.66 0.23
CA LEU A 56 -3.10 -3.56 0.67
C LEU A 56 -2.55 -2.15 0.54
N ARG A 57 -1.50 -1.85 1.32
CA ARG A 57 -0.80 -0.57 1.27
C ARG A 57 0.60 -0.70 0.65
N GLN A 58 0.95 0.22 -0.25
CA GLN A 58 2.27 0.40 -0.83
C GLN A 58 2.74 1.84 -0.60
N GLY A 59 3.56 2.04 0.45
CA GLY A 59 3.97 3.38 0.87
C GLY A 59 2.76 4.21 1.32
N ASN A 60 2.44 5.26 0.56
CA ASN A 60 1.30 6.14 0.84
C ASN A 60 0.03 5.73 0.12
N ASP A 61 0.13 4.85 -0.87
CA ASP A 61 -1.00 4.47 -1.69
C ASP A 61 -1.64 3.19 -1.13
N GLU A 62 -2.96 3.19 -1.09
CA GLU A 62 -3.76 2.02 -0.81
C GLU A 62 -4.33 1.49 -2.12
N LYS A 63 -4.36 0.17 -2.25
CA LYS A 63 -4.94 -0.51 -3.41
C LYS A 63 -5.89 -1.60 -2.95
N GLU A 64 -6.98 -1.76 -3.69
CA GLU A 64 -7.87 -2.91 -3.60
C GLU A 64 -7.86 -3.65 -4.93
N VAL A 65 -7.51 -4.93 -4.89
CA VAL A 65 -7.34 -5.76 -6.09
C VAL A 65 -8.12 -7.05 -5.96
N VAL A 66 -8.65 -7.53 -7.08
CA VAL A 66 -9.25 -8.86 -7.19
C VAL A 66 -8.21 -9.82 -7.78
N VAL A 67 -8.05 -10.97 -7.16
CA VAL A 67 -7.14 -12.02 -7.64
C VAL A 67 -7.73 -12.65 -8.90
N THR A 68 -6.99 -12.66 -10.00
CA THR A 68 -7.40 -13.29 -11.26
C THR A 68 -6.68 -14.60 -11.52
N VAL A 69 -5.41 -14.71 -11.08
CA VAL A 69 -4.57 -15.91 -11.29
C VAL A 69 -3.74 -16.20 -10.05
N LEU A 70 -3.63 -17.50 -9.72
CA LEU A 70 -2.72 -17.98 -8.69
C LEU A 70 -1.36 -18.30 -9.30
N SER A 71 -0.32 -17.62 -8.81
CA SER A 71 1.06 -17.93 -9.14
C SER A 71 1.92 -17.77 -7.90
N ASP A 72 2.85 -18.71 -7.74
CA ASP A 72 3.84 -18.70 -6.67
C ASP A 72 5.23 -18.28 -7.17
N GLN A 73 5.33 -17.89 -8.45
CA GLN A 73 6.55 -17.49 -9.14
C GLN A 73 6.56 -15.98 -9.38
N ARG A 74 7.62 -15.31 -8.94
CA ARG A 74 7.83 -13.89 -9.23
C ARG A 74 8.44 -13.70 -10.61
N ARG A 75 7.65 -13.15 -11.52
CA ARG A 75 8.05 -12.88 -12.91
C ARG A 75 8.27 -11.38 -13.16
N GLY A 76 8.42 -11.02 -14.44
CA GLY A 76 8.54 -9.64 -14.90
C GLY A 76 7.35 -8.77 -14.47
N ALA A 77 7.50 -7.44 -14.52
CA ALA A 77 6.43 -6.53 -14.12
C ALA A 77 5.13 -6.70 -14.94
N PRO A 78 5.17 -6.85 -16.29
CA PRO A 78 3.96 -7.08 -17.06
C PRO A 78 3.27 -8.40 -16.72
N GLU A 79 4.03 -9.49 -16.59
CA GLU A 79 3.48 -10.81 -16.23
C GLU A 79 2.84 -10.83 -14.84
N ALA A 80 3.45 -10.15 -13.87
CA ALA A 80 2.91 -10.09 -12.51
C ALA A 80 1.61 -9.27 -12.42
N GLN A 81 1.41 -8.28 -13.29
CA GLN A 81 0.17 -7.51 -13.36
C GLN A 81 -1.01 -8.36 -13.82
N LEU A 82 -0.78 -9.44 -14.56
CA LEU A 82 -1.84 -10.36 -14.99
C LEU A 82 -2.44 -11.18 -13.85
N LEU A 83 -1.79 -11.20 -12.67
CA LEU A 83 -2.26 -11.96 -11.51
C LEU A 83 -3.45 -11.30 -10.80
N TYR A 84 -3.71 -10.02 -11.06
CA TYR A 84 -4.77 -9.28 -10.38
C TYR A 84 -5.38 -8.19 -11.27
N GLN A 85 -6.56 -7.73 -10.86
CA GLN A 85 -7.19 -6.54 -11.41
C GLN A 85 -7.45 -5.55 -10.27
N GLU A 86 -6.96 -4.32 -10.37
CA GLU A 86 -7.30 -3.26 -9.41
C GLU A 86 -8.76 -2.83 -9.61
N THR A 87 -9.50 -2.63 -8.52
CA THR A 87 -10.90 -2.21 -8.60
C THR A 87 -10.99 -0.77 -9.09
N GLU A 88 -12.05 -0.44 -9.83
CA GLU A 88 -12.25 0.91 -10.34
C GLU A 88 -12.35 1.94 -9.20
N LYS A 89 -13.01 1.56 -8.10
CA LYS A 89 -13.05 2.34 -6.86
C LYS A 89 -11.63 2.65 -6.33
N SER A 90 -10.77 1.65 -6.25
CA SER A 90 -9.38 1.81 -5.79
C SER A 90 -8.59 2.78 -6.69
N ILE A 91 -8.78 2.68 -8.00
CA ILE A 91 -8.14 3.57 -8.97
C ILE A 91 -8.57 5.02 -8.73
N GLN A 92 -9.88 5.27 -8.65
CA GLN A 92 -10.43 6.61 -8.44
C GLN A 92 -9.98 7.23 -7.11
N GLU A 93 -10.00 6.46 -6.01
CA GLU A 93 -9.55 6.92 -4.70
C GLU A 93 -8.07 7.32 -4.71
N ARG A 94 -7.23 6.48 -5.32
CA ARG A 94 -5.79 6.73 -5.42
C ARG A 94 -5.46 7.94 -6.29
N GLU A 95 -6.17 8.12 -7.41
CA GLU A 95 -6.04 9.32 -8.26
C GLU A 95 -6.49 10.59 -7.54
N LYS A 96 -7.60 10.54 -6.81
CA LYS A 96 -8.09 11.66 -5.99
C LYS A 96 -7.07 12.05 -4.91
N ILE A 97 -6.50 11.08 -4.20
CA ILE A 97 -5.47 11.32 -3.19
C ILE A 97 -4.19 11.89 -3.83
N ALA A 98 -3.77 11.35 -4.98
CA ALA A 98 -2.61 11.86 -5.71
C ALA A 98 -2.81 13.31 -6.18
N PHE A 99 -4.00 13.64 -6.69
CA PHE A 99 -4.37 14.99 -7.08
C PHE A 99 -4.35 15.94 -5.88
N ALA A 100 -4.97 15.56 -4.75
CA ALA A 100 -4.96 16.36 -3.53
C ALA A 100 -3.54 16.61 -3.01
N ARG A 101 -2.66 15.59 -3.03
CA ARG A 101 -1.25 15.74 -2.67
C ARG A 101 -0.51 16.71 -3.58
N LYS A 102 -0.74 16.65 -4.89
CA LYS A 102 -0.13 17.56 -5.86
C LYS A 102 -0.64 19.00 -5.70
N ALA A 103 -1.94 19.18 -5.46
CA ALA A 103 -2.55 20.47 -5.21
C ALA A 103 -2.01 21.12 -3.92
N ASN A 104 -1.92 20.36 -2.83
CA ASN A 104 -1.37 20.85 -1.56
C ASN A 104 0.11 21.24 -1.67
N ALA A 105 0.91 20.48 -2.42
CA ALA A 105 2.31 20.83 -2.65
C ALA A 105 2.47 22.15 -3.41
N LEU A 106 1.48 22.53 -4.22
CA LEU A 106 1.46 23.79 -4.98
C LEU A 106 0.96 24.98 -4.12
N SER A 107 -0.03 24.75 -3.25
CA SER A 107 -0.63 25.81 -2.42
C SER A 107 0.14 26.09 -1.12
N MET A 108 0.80 25.09 -0.55
CA MET A 108 1.64 25.20 0.64
C MET A 108 3.00 24.54 0.39
N PRO A 109 3.91 25.22 -0.32
CA PRO A 109 5.24 24.69 -0.55
C PRO A 109 5.95 24.48 0.79
N HIS A 110 6.52 23.29 0.99
CA HIS A 110 7.43 23.07 2.10
C HIS A 110 8.67 23.96 1.91
N PRO A 111 9.20 24.59 2.97
CA PRO A 111 10.39 25.42 2.86
C PRO A 111 11.57 24.61 2.30
N ASP A 112 12.32 25.20 1.35
CA ASP A 112 13.43 24.55 0.62
C ASP A 112 14.54 24.01 1.54
N ARG A 113 14.61 24.52 2.76
CA ARG A 113 15.58 24.09 3.77
C ARG A 113 14.92 23.87 5.12
N ARG A 114 15.57 23.01 5.91
CA ARG A 114 15.23 22.85 7.33
C ARG A 114 15.45 24.19 8.04
N PRO A 115 14.51 24.64 8.89
CA PRO A 115 14.67 25.88 9.65
C PRO A 115 15.97 25.88 10.44
N ASN A 116 16.67 27.01 10.41
CA ASN A 116 17.88 27.20 11.20
C ASN A 116 17.55 27.29 12.71
N LYS A 117 18.58 27.30 13.55
CA LYS A 117 18.41 27.27 15.02
C LYS A 117 17.54 28.42 15.55
N LYS A 118 17.63 29.62 14.96
CA LYS A 118 16.83 30.79 15.36
C LYS A 118 15.38 30.61 14.94
N GLU A 119 15.13 30.33 13.66
CA GLU A 119 13.79 30.09 13.11
C GLU A 119 13.06 28.96 13.85
N ARG A 120 13.78 27.89 14.23
CA ARG A 120 13.22 26.79 15.04
C ARG A 120 12.79 27.25 16.43
N ARG A 121 13.57 28.12 17.09
CA ARG A 121 13.20 28.68 18.41
C ARG A 121 11.99 29.60 18.31
N ASP A 122 11.89 30.38 17.24
CA ASP A 122 10.78 31.30 17.01
C ASP A 122 9.48 30.53 16.73
N LEU A 123 9.52 29.47 15.91
CA LEU A 123 8.39 28.56 15.67
C LEU A 123 7.91 27.86 16.96
N ILE A 124 8.86 27.45 17.82
CA ILE A 124 8.54 26.86 19.13
C ILE A 124 7.80 27.88 20.00
N LYS A 125 8.33 29.11 20.13
CA LYS A 125 7.68 30.18 20.91
C LYS A 125 6.27 30.47 20.42
N PHE A 126 6.08 30.60 19.11
CA PHE A 126 4.78 30.90 18.50
C PHE A 126 3.74 29.82 18.85
N LYS A 127 4.13 28.53 18.75
CA LYS A 127 3.26 27.40 19.07
C LYS A 127 2.86 27.32 20.56
N TYR A 128 3.72 27.77 21.47
CA TYR A 128 3.40 27.81 22.90
C TYR A 128 2.58 29.04 23.29
N GLN A 129 2.75 30.17 22.58
CA GLN A 129 1.93 31.37 22.79
C GLN A 129 0.46 31.20 22.37
N GLU A 130 0.17 30.42 21.32
CA GLU A 130 -1.21 30.12 20.90
C GLU A 130 -1.96 29.18 21.87
N ASN A 131 -1.24 28.39 22.68
CA ASN A 131 -1.86 27.45 23.62
C ASN A 131 -2.20 28.07 25.00
N ASP A 132 -1.78 29.31 25.24
CA ASP A 132 -2.00 30.04 26.51
C ASP A 132 -3.15 31.08 26.40
N LEU A 133 -3.96 31.01 25.33
CA LEU A 133 -5.20 31.77 25.11
C LEU A 133 -6.39 30.81 24.98
#